data_AF-A0A8S2U6B7-F1
#
_entry.id   AF-A0A8S2U6B7-F1
#
_cell.length_a   1.000
_cell.length_b   1.000
_cell.length_c   1.000
_cell.angle_alpha   90.00
_cell.angle_beta   90.00
_cell.angle_gamma   90.00
#
_symmetry.space_group_name_H-M   'P 1'
#
loop_
_entity.id
_entity.type
_entity.pdbx_description
1 polymer ?
#
loop_
_entity_poly.entity_id
_entity_poly.type
_entity_poly.pdbx_seq_one_letter_code
_entity_poly.pdbx_strand_id
1 'polypeptide(L)' 'KPEQQSWASPLEAHQTGLQLEKDVYQALLELHATASKHADPHLTNYLEDEFLDEQVT' A
#
# COMPACT_ATOMS: atom_id res chain seq x y z
N LYS A 1 0.85 14.98 10.88
CA LYS A 1 1.21 15.99 9.86
C LYS A 1 2.01 15.23 8.80
N PRO A 2 1.66 15.27 7.50
CA PRO A 2 2.37 14.48 6.49
C PRO A 2 3.84 14.91 6.42
N GLU A 3 4.74 13.94 6.22
CA GLU A 3 6.19 14.13 6.30
C GLU A 3 6.73 15.12 5.25
N GLN A 4 6.08 15.18 4.08
CA GLN A 4 6.44 16.11 3.02
C GLN A 4 5.19 16.82 2.48
N GLN A 5 5.28 18.16 2.35
CA GLN A 5 4.16 19.04 1.93
C GLN A 5 4.54 19.97 0.77
N SER A 6 5.78 19.91 0.30
CA SER A 6 6.27 20.72 -0.81
C SER A 6 7.23 19.88 -1.65
N TRP A 7 7.15 20.05 -2.97
CA TRP A 7 8.03 19.40 -3.95
C TRP A 7 8.63 20.46 -4.86
N ALA A 8 9.91 20.33 -5.20
CA ALA A 8 10.60 21.32 -6.04
C ALA A 8 10.22 21.20 -7.52
N SER A 9 9.67 20.05 -7.93
CA SER A 9 9.18 19.84 -9.29
C SER A 9 8.02 18.84 -9.36
N PRO A 10 7.21 18.86 -10.44
CA PRO A 10 6.19 17.83 -10.67
C PRO A 10 6.75 16.41 -10.75
N LEU A 11 7.99 16.27 -11.26
CA LEU A 11 8.68 14.98 -11.33
C LEU A 11 8.96 14.43 -9.92
N GLU A 12 9.48 15.27 -9.04
CA GLU A 12 9.72 14.91 -7.64
C GLU A 12 8.41 14.55 -6.94
N ALA A 13 7.33 15.31 -7.16
CA ALA A 13 6.01 15.00 -6.60
C ALA A 13 5.50 13.63 -7.06
N HIS A 14 5.67 13.29 -8.35
CA HIS A 14 5.33 11.97 -8.88
C HIS A 14 6.19 10.85 -8.28
N GLN A 15 7.50 11.08 -8.12
CA GLN A 15 8.39 10.11 -7.51
C GLN A 15 8.06 9.86 -6.03
N THR A 16 7.74 10.92 -5.28
CA THR A 16 7.28 10.79 -3.89
C THR A 16 5.95 10.05 -3.81
N GLY A 17 4.99 10.36 -4.69
CA GLY A 17 3.71 9.64 -4.76
C GLY A 17 3.91 8.15 -5.05
N LEU A 18 4.75 7.83 -6.04
CA LEU A 18 5.07 6.44 -6.38
C LEU A 18 5.75 5.69 -5.23
N GLN A 19 6.65 6.36 -4.49
CA GLN A 19 7.27 5.74 -3.31
C GLN A 19 6.23 5.46 -2.22
N LEU A 20 5.31 6.40 -1.99
CA LEU A 20 4.22 6.22 -1.03
C LEU A 20 3.34 5.02 -1.40
N GLU A 21 2.95 4.88 -2.68
CA GLU A 21 2.16 3.75 -3.16
C GLU A 21 2.88 2.41 -2.93
N LYS A 22 4.19 2.35 -3.18
CA LYS A 22 5.00 1.15 -2.90
C LYS A 22 5.03 0.80 -1.42
N ASP A 23 5.18 1.80 -0.56
CA ASP A 23 5.22 1.61 0.89
C ASP A 23 3.85 1.10 1.40
N VAL A 24 2.76 1.62 0.85
CA VAL A 24 1.39 1.14 1.14
C VAL A 24 1.20 -0.31 0.67
N TYR A 25 1.62 -0.64 -0.55
CA TYR A 25 1.55 -2.01 -1.07
C TYR A 25 2.34 -2.99 -0.19
N GLN A 26 3.55 -2.62 0.23
CA GLN A 26 4.36 -3.44 1.12
C GLN A 26 3.68 -3.65 2.49
N ALA A 27 3.08 -2.60 3.07
CA ALA A 27 2.34 -2.70 4.31
C ALA A 27 1.09 -3.59 4.18
N LEU A 28 0.40 -3.56 3.05
CA LEU A 28 -0.75 -4.43 2.75
C LEU A 28 -0.33 -5.90 2.68
N LEU A 29 0.81 -6.21 2.05
CA LEU A 29 1.36 -7.57 2.02
C LEU A 29 1.73 -8.08 3.42
N GLU A 30 2.32 -7.23 4.26
CA GLU A 30 2.65 -7.58 5.64
C GLU A 30 1.39 -7.83 6.49
N LEU A 31 0.35 -7.02 6.29
CA LEU A 31 -0.94 -7.19 6.94
C LEU A 31 -1.61 -8.50 6.48
N HIS A 32 -1.62 -8.79 5.18
CA HIS A 32 -2.15 -10.03 4.63
C HIS A 32 -1.40 -11.25 5.19
N ALA A 33 -0.06 -11.21 5.24
CA ALA A 33 0.74 -12.27 5.83
C ALA A 33 0.44 -12.45 7.32
N THR A 34 0.14 -11.37 8.04
CA THR A 34 -0.25 -11.42 9.45
C THR A 34 -1.64 -12.05 9.62
N ALA A 35 -2.64 -11.60 8.85
CA ALA A 35 -3.98 -12.17 8.85
C ALA A 35 -3.96 -13.68 8.52
N SER A 36 -3.14 -14.08 7.53
CA SER A 36 -2.91 -15.47 7.18
C SER A 36 -2.32 -16.28 8.34
N LYS A 37 -1.34 -15.75 9.08
CA LYS A 37 -0.77 -16.40 10.27
C LYS A 37 -1.80 -16.59 11.39
N HIS A 38 -2.76 -15.66 11.50
CA HIS A 38 -3.84 -15.73 12.47
C HIS A 38 -5.05 -16.55 11.99
N ALA A 39 -4.98 -17.14 10.79
CA ALA A 39 -6.06 -17.88 10.16
C ALA A 39 -7.38 -17.07 10.09
N ASP A 40 -7.28 -15.80 9.71
CA ASP A 40 -8.43 -14.92 9.45
C ASP A 40 -8.72 -14.87 7.93
N PRO A 41 -9.56 -15.79 7.41
CA PRO A 41 -9.86 -15.85 5.98
C PRO A 41 -10.67 -14.66 5.48
N HIS A 42 -11.41 -13.99 6.36
CA HIS A 42 -12.23 -12.83 5.97
C HIS A 42 -11.33 -11.63 5.70
N LEU A 43 -10.36 -11.37 6.59
CA LEU A 43 -9.42 -10.27 6.40
C LEU A 43 -8.47 -10.51 5.22
N THR A 44 -7.99 -11.73 5.00
CA THR A 44 -7.15 -12.02 3.83
C THR A 44 -7.90 -11.84 2.52
N ASN A 45 -9.14 -12.33 2.41
CA ASN A 45 -9.94 -12.18 1.20
C ASN A 45 -10.31 -10.71 0.92
N TYR A 46 -10.66 -9.95 1.95
CA TYR A 46 -10.91 -8.51 1.81
C TYR A 46 -9.68 -7.74 1.29
N LEU A 47 -8.48 -8.07 1.77
CA LEU A 47 -7.25 -7.43 1.31
C LEU A 47 -6.88 -7.81 -0.14
N GLU A 48 -7.18 -9.04 -0.55
CA GLU A 48 -6.97 -9.51 -1.93
C GLU A 48 -7.92 -8.79 -2.89
N ASP A 49 -9.22 -8.85 -2.63
CA ASP A 49 -10.26 -8.37 -3.56
C ASP A 49 -10.31 -6.84 -3.68
N GLU A 50 -10.08 -6.11 -2.58
CA GLU A 50 -10.33 -4.66 -2.53
C GLU A 50 -9.05 -3.80 -2.59
N PHE A 51 -7.86 -4.37 -2.39
CA PHE A 51 -6.62 -3.59 -2.32
C PHE A 51 -5.48 -4.14 -3.18
N LEU A 52 -5.20 -5.45 -3.09
CA LEU A 52 -4.05 -6.04 -3.78
C LEU A 52 -4.30 -6.19 -5.29
N ASP A 53 -5.52 -6.52 -5.72
CA ASP A 53 -5.86 -6.59 -7.15
C ASP A 53 -5.78 -5.22 -7.83
N GLU A 54 -6.19 -4.13 -7.15
CA GLU A 54 -6.10 -2.77 -7.71
C GLU A 54 -4.64 -2.29 -7.89
N GLN A 55 -3.74 -2.67 -6.98
CA GLN A 55 -2.35 -2.18 -6.98
C GLN A 55 -1.40 -2.94 -7.93
N VAL A 56 -1.84 -4.07 -8.51
CA VAL A 56 -1.03 -4.89 -9.45
C VAL A 56 -1.28 -4.53 -10.92
N THR A 57 -2.26 -3.67 -11.22
CA THR A 57 -2.71 -3.35 -12.59
C THR A 57 -1.99 -2.17 -13.23
#